data_AF-A0A7X8CTJ3-F1
#
_entry.id   AF-A0A7X8CTJ3-F1
#
_cell.length_a   1.000
_cell.length_b   1.000
_cell.length_c   1.000
_cell.angle_alpha   90.00
_cell.angle_beta   90.00
_cell.angle_gamma   90.00
#
_symmetry.space_group_name_H-M   'P 1'
#
loop_
_entity.id
_entity.type
_entity.pdbx_description
1 polymer ?
#
loop_
_entity_poly.entity_id
_entity_poly.type
_entity_poly.pdbx_seq_one_letter_code
_entity_poly.pdbx_strand_id
1 'polypeptide(L)'
;MKRRKEDNTVGIIQRAARYFRIHVVKSSVKEELKSHPDYPSFKSICDTLNEWKIENYPLRYEVNELEYLQAPYIVHFSRGGGMIGFVTDIVKDQVTYYTSYNEKRKTGRKEFLESTSGAVILLNPDERSGERDYQTKIKNELITKSILPLALTAALIFIIYLFYNNFASGGSIYSKVILPLVFTKITGIILSVLLILHEFECHLSITDKLCHLNKATNCNTVLNDKASKVFGWFGWADVGFVYFTGSFLFLLQSPEGEGLSL
;
A
#
# COMPACT_ATOMS: atom_id res chain seq x y z
N MET A 1 20.27 -0.36 4.41
CA MET A 1 18.89 -0.47 3.89
C MET A 1 17.95 -0.74 5.07
N LYS A 2 17.40 0.30 5.71
CA LYS A 2 16.41 0.14 6.79
C LYS A 2 15.06 -0.06 6.09
N ARG A 3 14.51 -1.29 6.11
CA ARG A 3 13.10 -1.54 5.69
C ARG A 3 12.23 -0.46 6.34
N ARG A 4 11.47 0.30 5.56
CA ARG A 4 10.48 1.24 6.12
C ARG A 4 9.57 0.41 7.02
N LYS A 5 9.60 0.72 8.32
CA LYS A 5 8.97 -0.08 9.36
C LYS A 5 7.47 -0.07 9.08
N GLU A 6 6.89 -1.24 8.85
CA GLU A 6 5.45 -1.42 8.76
C GLU A 6 4.79 -0.77 9.98
N ASP A 7 3.66 -0.09 9.76
CA ASP A 7 2.90 0.52 10.84
C ASP A 7 2.51 -0.59 11.85
N ASN A 8 2.92 -0.40 13.10
CA ASN A 8 2.78 -1.42 14.14
C ASN A 8 1.31 -1.80 14.35
N THR A 9 0.40 -0.82 14.46
CA THR A 9 -1.01 -1.10 14.72
C THR A 9 -1.63 -1.87 13.56
N VAL A 10 -1.43 -1.41 12.32
CA VAL A 10 -1.94 -2.08 11.12
C VAL A 10 -1.41 -3.52 11.02
N GLY A 11 -0.10 -3.70 11.17
CA GLY A 11 0.53 -5.01 11.04
C GLY A 11 0.05 -6.00 12.12
N ILE A 12 -0.19 -5.52 13.33
CA ILE A 12 -0.71 -6.33 14.45
C ILE A 12 -2.16 -6.75 14.21
N ILE A 13 -3.04 -5.84 13.79
CA ILE A 13 -4.44 -6.18 13.51
C ILE A 13 -4.55 -7.15 12.32
N GLN A 14 -3.76 -6.95 11.26
CA GLN A 14 -3.68 -7.90 10.14
C GLN A 14 -3.18 -9.29 10.59
N ARG A 15 -2.22 -9.34 11.52
CA ARG A 15 -1.70 -10.59 12.07
C ARG A 15 -2.74 -11.29 12.95
N ALA A 16 -3.48 -10.55 13.78
CA ALA A 16 -4.56 -11.08 14.60
C ALA A 16 -5.69 -11.65 13.73
N ALA A 17 -6.18 -10.90 12.73
CA ALA A 17 -7.19 -11.37 11.79
C ALA A 17 -6.76 -12.67 11.09
N ARG A 18 -5.49 -12.77 10.66
CA ARG A 18 -4.94 -14.00 10.08
C ARG A 18 -4.89 -15.17 11.06
N TYR A 19 -4.52 -14.92 12.33
CA TYR A 19 -4.42 -15.96 13.35
C TYR A 19 -5.79 -16.61 13.60
N PHE A 20 -6.83 -15.80 13.73
CA PHE A 20 -8.21 -16.25 13.91
C PHE A 20 -8.92 -16.66 12.61
N ARG A 21 -8.23 -16.60 11.45
CA ARG A 21 -8.79 -16.91 10.11
C ARG A 21 -10.01 -16.06 9.75
N ILE A 22 -10.01 -14.80 10.17
CA ILE A 22 -11.08 -13.85 9.88
C ILE A 22 -10.89 -13.33 8.46
N HIS A 23 -11.98 -13.34 7.69
CA HIS A 23 -12.00 -12.86 6.31
C HIS A 23 -12.02 -11.33 6.27
N VAL A 24 -10.83 -10.71 6.32
CA VAL A 24 -10.65 -9.25 6.19
C VAL A 24 -9.57 -8.96 5.17
N VAL A 25 -9.83 -7.99 4.30
CA VAL A 25 -8.90 -7.56 3.26
C VAL A 25 -7.80 -6.69 3.87
N LYS A 26 -6.53 -6.95 3.53
CA LYS A 26 -5.39 -6.22 4.12
C LYS A 26 -5.43 -4.71 3.88
N SER A 27 -5.85 -4.30 2.69
CA SER A 27 -6.01 -2.89 2.32
C SER A 27 -7.07 -2.23 3.19
N SER A 28 -8.19 -2.90 3.41
CA SER A 28 -9.28 -2.44 4.27
C SER A 28 -8.87 -2.29 5.74
N VAL A 29 -8.03 -3.17 6.28
CA VAL A 29 -7.44 -2.96 7.64
C VAL A 29 -6.68 -1.64 7.71
N LYS A 30 -5.86 -1.34 6.71
CA LYS A 30 -5.05 -0.11 6.65
C LYS A 30 -5.93 1.11 6.46
N GLU A 31 -6.94 1.02 5.62
CA GLU A 31 -7.88 2.10 5.32
C GLU A 31 -8.71 2.45 6.55
N GLU A 32 -9.44 1.48 7.11
CA GLU A 32 -10.39 1.68 8.22
C GLU A 32 -9.71 2.20 9.49
N LEU A 33 -8.56 1.63 9.83
CA LEU A 33 -7.80 2.11 10.99
C LEU A 33 -7.30 3.54 10.76
N LYS A 34 -6.78 3.87 9.59
CA LYS A 34 -6.16 5.19 9.34
C LYS A 34 -7.17 6.28 9.03
N SER A 35 -8.39 5.94 8.61
CA SER A 35 -9.50 6.89 8.47
C SER A 35 -10.13 7.24 9.81
N HIS A 36 -9.91 6.43 10.85
CA HIS A 36 -10.48 6.65 12.17
C HIS A 36 -9.90 7.92 12.84
N PRO A 37 -10.72 8.86 13.34
CA PRO A 37 -10.25 10.12 13.95
C PRO A 37 -9.27 9.93 15.11
N ASP A 38 -9.49 8.88 15.92
CA ASP A 38 -8.69 8.58 17.10
C ASP A 38 -7.50 7.62 16.81
N TYR A 39 -7.12 7.41 15.55
CA TYR A 39 -5.98 6.55 15.23
C TYR A 39 -4.66 7.12 15.80
N PRO A 40 -3.75 6.31 16.39
CA PRO A 40 -3.76 4.85 16.55
C PRO A 40 -4.16 4.35 17.96
N SER A 41 -5.26 4.86 18.53
CA SER A 41 -5.70 4.48 19.89
C SER A 41 -6.40 3.11 19.96
N PHE A 42 -6.53 2.57 21.18
CA PHE A 42 -7.36 1.39 21.45
C PHE A 42 -8.81 1.56 20.97
N LYS A 43 -9.35 2.77 21.09
CA LYS A 43 -10.71 3.07 20.59
C LYS A 43 -10.79 2.83 19.07
N SER A 44 -9.83 3.36 18.30
CA SER A 44 -9.79 3.12 16.85
C SER A 44 -9.72 1.63 16.51
N ILE A 45 -8.95 0.86 17.28
CA ILE A 45 -8.85 -0.60 17.10
C ILE A 45 -10.18 -1.28 17.42
N CYS A 46 -10.80 -0.98 18.56
CA CYS A 46 -12.05 -1.60 19.00
C CYS A 46 -13.21 -1.27 18.05
N ASP A 47 -13.31 -0.01 17.62
CA ASP A 47 -14.33 0.45 16.66
C ASP A 47 -14.17 -0.28 15.31
N THR A 48 -12.95 -0.39 14.78
CA THR A 48 -12.69 -1.18 13.56
C THR A 48 -12.98 -2.68 13.73
N LEU A 49 -12.64 -3.28 14.88
CA LEU A 49 -12.97 -4.68 15.15
C LEU A 49 -14.49 -4.91 15.21
N ASN A 50 -15.24 -3.95 15.78
CA ASN A 50 -16.71 -4.00 15.85
C ASN A 50 -17.35 -3.96 14.46
N GLU A 51 -16.80 -3.20 13.51
CA GLU A 51 -17.28 -3.16 12.13
C GLU A 51 -17.16 -4.51 11.42
N TRP A 52 -16.11 -5.27 11.74
CA TRP A 52 -15.94 -6.65 11.29
C TRP A 52 -16.64 -7.68 12.19
N LYS A 53 -17.51 -7.22 13.10
CA LYS A 53 -18.27 -8.08 14.04
C LYS A 53 -17.37 -8.98 14.87
N ILE A 54 -16.19 -8.47 15.26
CA ILE A 54 -15.27 -9.16 16.16
C ILE A 54 -15.54 -8.61 17.56
N GLU A 55 -16.15 -9.44 18.40
CA GLU A 55 -16.37 -9.08 19.79
C GLU A 55 -15.03 -8.84 20.48
N ASN A 56 -14.90 -7.71 21.18
CA ASN A 56 -13.64 -7.31 21.78
C ASN A 56 -13.85 -6.60 23.12
N TYR A 57 -12.87 -6.76 24.01
CA TYR A 57 -12.93 -6.26 25.38
C TYR A 57 -11.63 -5.53 25.72
N PRO A 58 -11.59 -4.19 25.62
CA PRO A 58 -10.45 -3.42 26.10
C PRO A 58 -10.47 -3.40 27.63
N LEU A 59 -9.43 -3.96 28.24
CA LEU A 59 -9.31 -4.11 29.70
C LEU A 59 -7.96 -3.58 30.18
N ARG A 60 -7.92 -3.16 31.44
CA ARG A 60 -6.68 -2.79 32.13
C ARG A 60 -6.51 -3.70 33.33
N TYR A 61 -5.48 -4.52 33.27
CA TYR A 61 -5.07 -5.40 34.36
C TYR A 61 -3.90 -4.79 35.12
N GLU A 62 -3.77 -5.15 36.39
CA GLU A 62 -2.51 -5.01 37.08
C GLU A 62 -1.47 -5.97 36.47
N VAL A 63 -0.19 -5.58 36.49
CA VAL A 63 0.87 -6.37 35.82
C VAL A 63 0.95 -7.80 36.35
N ASN A 64 0.64 -8.01 37.63
CA ASN A 64 0.63 -9.33 38.25
C ASN A 64 -0.58 -10.17 37.79
N GLU A 65 -1.70 -9.54 37.43
CA GLU A 65 -2.90 -10.25 36.98
C GLU A 65 -2.76 -10.75 35.53
N LEU A 66 -1.93 -10.09 34.72
CA LEU A 66 -1.58 -10.54 33.37
C LEU A 66 -0.93 -11.93 33.36
N GLU A 67 -0.39 -12.39 34.48
CA GLU A 67 0.16 -13.75 34.62
C GLU A 67 -0.93 -14.84 34.50
N TYR A 68 -2.19 -14.52 34.76
CA TYR A 68 -3.29 -15.49 34.65
C TYR A 68 -4.02 -15.38 33.32
N LEU A 69 -3.70 -14.39 32.50
CA LEU A 69 -4.38 -14.15 31.24
C LEU A 69 -3.98 -15.20 30.20
N GLN A 70 -4.98 -15.83 29.59
CA GLN A 70 -4.78 -16.80 28.53
C GLN A 70 -4.62 -16.08 27.17
N ALA A 71 -3.63 -16.50 26.39
CA ALA A 71 -3.49 -16.08 25.00
C ALA A 71 -4.62 -16.71 24.15
N PRO A 72 -5.04 -16.09 23.03
CA PRO A 72 -4.47 -14.89 22.39
C PRO A 72 -5.11 -13.55 22.82
N TYR A 73 -4.31 -12.48 22.86
CA TYR A 73 -4.78 -11.12 23.12
C TYR A 73 -3.83 -10.06 22.52
N ILE A 74 -4.34 -8.84 22.33
CA ILE A 74 -3.51 -7.68 22.00
C ILE A 74 -3.09 -7.00 23.31
N VAL A 75 -1.83 -6.57 23.39
CA VAL A 75 -1.27 -5.88 24.56
C VAL A 75 -0.64 -4.56 24.13
N HIS A 76 -0.69 -3.56 25.00
CA HIS A 76 0.06 -2.32 24.82
C HIS A 76 1.36 -2.35 25.64
N PHE A 77 2.48 -2.06 24.98
CA PHE A 77 3.80 -1.98 25.60
C PHE A 77 4.06 -0.56 26.15
N SER A 78 4.53 -0.49 27.39
CA SER A 78 4.93 0.77 28.03
C SER A 78 6.28 1.29 27.49
N ARG A 79 7.14 0.38 27.00
CA ARG A 79 8.43 0.71 26.39
C ARG A 79 8.35 0.75 24.86
N GLY A 80 9.18 1.60 24.24
CA GLY A 80 9.31 1.64 22.77
C GLY A 80 8.31 2.53 22.03
N GLY A 81 7.71 3.50 22.72
CA GLY A 81 6.87 4.54 22.10
C GLY A 81 5.37 4.22 22.02
N GLY A 82 4.86 3.34 22.89
CA GLY A 82 3.42 3.02 22.97
C GLY A 82 2.92 2.08 21.87
N MET A 83 3.78 1.16 21.44
CA MET A 83 3.43 0.15 20.43
C MET A 83 2.56 -0.97 21.03
N ILE A 84 1.74 -1.59 20.18
CA ILE A 84 0.96 -2.78 20.52
C ILE A 84 1.66 -4.06 20.07
N GLY A 85 1.30 -5.18 20.70
CA GLY A 85 1.71 -6.51 20.29
C GLY A 85 0.55 -7.49 20.33
N PHE A 86 0.69 -8.59 19.59
CA PHE A 86 -0.28 -9.68 19.59
C PHE A 86 0.34 -10.92 20.20
N VAL A 87 -0.11 -11.28 21.41
CA VAL A 87 0.33 -12.48 22.12
C VAL A 87 -0.44 -13.67 21.55
N THR A 88 0.29 -14.70 21.12
CA THR A 88 -0.32 -15.91 20.54
C THR A 88 -0.26 -17.10 21.46
N ASP A 89 0.82 -17.25 22.22
CA ASP A 89 1.06 -18.44 23.04
C ASP A 89 1.86 -18.08 24.29
N ILE A 90 1.49 -18.71 25.40
CA ILE A 90 2.24 -18.68 26.65
C ILE A 90 2.51 -20.13 27.03
N VAL A 91 3.78 -20.54 27.02
CA VAL A 91 4.19 -21.92 27.30
C VAL A 91 5.27 -21.91 28.38
N LYS A 92 4.98 -22.54 29.52
CA LYS A 92 5.83 -22.51 30.72
C LYS A 92 6.08 -21.05 31.15
N ASP A 93 7.30 -20.56 30.94
CA ASP A 93 7.77 -19.23 31.30
C ASP A 93 8.17 -18.39 30.07
N GLN A 94 7.68 -18.78 28.88
CA GLN A 94 7.99 -18.11 27.61
C GLN A 94 6.72 -17.56 26.99
N VAL A 95 6.75 -16.28 26.62
CA VAL A 95 5.66 -15.58 25.94
C VAL A 95 6.04 -15.40 24.47
N THR A 96 5.18 -15.87 23.58
CA THR A 96 5.32 -15.70 22.13
C THR A 96 4.34 -14.63 21.65
N TYR A 97 4.87 -13.61 20.99
CA TYR A 97 4.07 -12.49 20.52
C TYR A 97 4.62 -11.89 19.21
N TYR A 98 3.82 -11.06 18.57
CA TYR A 98 4.19 -10.31 17.37
C TYR A 98 4.29 -8.82 17.67
N THR A 99 5.21 -8.13 17.01
CA THR A 99 5.39 -6.65 17.05
C THR A 99 5.16 -5.97 15.70
N SER A 100 4.89 -6.75 14.66
CA SER A 100 4.55 -6.34 13.29
C SER A 100 3.88 -7.54 12.61
N TYR A 101 3.37 -7.39 11.38
CA TYR A 101 2.76 -8.49 10.66
C TYR A 101 3.69 -9.69 10.54
N ASN A 102 5.02 -9.55 10.40
CA ASN A 102 5.93 -10.71 10.27
C ASN A 102 6.95 -10.87 11.41
N GLU A 103 7.04 -9.90 12.32
CA GLU A 103 8.04 -9.91 13.37
C GLU A 103 7.53 -10.69 14.59
N LYS A 104 7.90 -11.98 14.66
CA LYS A 104 7.63 -12.85 15.81
C LYS A 104 8.75 -12.73 16.83
N ARG A 105 8.40 -12.57 18.11
CA ARG A 105 9.32 -12.53 19.24
C ARG A 105 8.97 -13.58 20.27
N LYS A 106 9.98 -13.99 21.03
CA LYS A 106 9.88 -14.86 22.20
C LYS A 106 10.74 -14.28 23.30
N THR A 107 10.20 -14.22 24.51
CA THR A 107 10.87 -13.65 25.68
C THR A 107 10.41 -14.38 26.93
N GLY A 108 11.18 -14.24 28.02
CA GLY A 108 10.77 -14.74 29.32
C GLY A 108 9.56 -13.98 29.85
N ARG A 109 8.71 -14.64 30.64
CA ARG A 109 7.45 -14.04 31.14
C ARG A 109 7.71 -12.79 31.97
N LYS A 110 8.73 -12.81 32.82
CA LYS A 110 9.10 -11.66 33.64
C LYS A 110 9.48 -10.44 32.79
N GLU A 111 10.35 -10.64 31.79
CA GLU A 111 10.75 -9.58 30.86
C GLU A 111 9.55 -9.05 30.05
N PHE A 112 8.64 -9.94 29.64
CA PHE A 112 7.40 -9.55 28.99
C PHE A 112 6.56 -8.65 29.90
N LEU A 113 6.24 -9.09 31.12
CA LEU A 113 5.40 -8.35 32.05
C LEU A 113 5.97 -6.95 32.35
N GLU A 114 7.27 -6.84 32.58
CA GLU A 114 7.99 -5.56 32.78
C GLU A 114 7.91 -4.60 31.58
N SER A 115 7.67 -5.12 30.37
CA SER A 115 7.57 -4.32 29.14
C SER A 115 6.14 -3.86 28.81
N THR A 116 5.13 -4.44 29.46
CA THR A 116 3.72 -4.14 29.21
C THR A 116 3.22 -2.97 30.05
N SER A 117 2.07 -2.42 29.68
CA SER A 117 1.40 -1.32 30.39
C SER A 117 0.19 -1.76 31.23
N GLY A 118 -0.16 -3.04 31.22
CA GLY A 118 -1.41 -3.55 31.80
C GLY A 118 -2.64 -3.45 30.87
N ALA A 119 -2.60 -2.58 29.85
CA ALA A 119 -3.69 -2.43 28.90
C ALA A 119 -3.67 -3.54 27.83
N VAL A 120 -4.78 -4.26 27.69
CA VAL A 120 -4.98 -5.36 26.74
C VAL A 120 -6.33 -5.23 26.01
N ILE A 121 -6.44 -5.90 24.87
CA ILE A 121 -7.70 -6.11 24.17
C ILE A 121 -7.86 -7.62 23.99
N LEU A 122 -8.91 -8.18 24.58
CA LEU A 122 -9.34 -9.56 24.32
C LEU A 122 -10.19 -9.59 23.06
N LEU A 123 -10.03 -10.62 22.23
CA LEU A 123 -10.78 -10.80 20.99
C LEU A 123 -11.51 -12.15 21.02
N ASN A 124 -12.82 -12.11 20.80
CA ASN A 124 -13.69 -13.27 20.68
C ASN A 124 -14.37 -13.26 19.30
N PRO A 125 -13.67 -13.62 18.22
CA PRO A 125 -14.30 -13.77 16.92
C PRO A 125 -15.23 -14.99 16.89
N ASP A 126 -16.33 -14.87 16.16
CA ASP A 126 -17.30 -15.94 15.91
C ASP A 126 -17.49 -16.18 14.40
N GLU A 127 -18.44 -17.04 14.02
CA GLU A 127 -18.72 -17.33 12.60
C GLU A 127 -19.25 -16.13 11.80
N ARG A 128 -19.74 -15.09 12.49
CA ARG A 128 -20.24 -13.85 11.88
C ARG A 128 -19.12 -12.81 11.75
N SER A 129 -17.98 -13.02 12.39
CA SER A 129 -16.81 -12.17 12.27
C SER A 129 -16.24 -12.22 10.85
N GLY A 130 -16.03 -11.04 10.29
CA GLY A 130 -15.54 -10.88 8.93
C GLY A 130 -16.01 -9.57 8.33
N GLU A 131 -15.29 -9.19 7.29
CA GLU A 131 -15.60 -8.01 6.53
C GLU A 131 -16.82 -8.24 5.64
N ARG A 132 -17.73 -7.26 5.60
CA ARG A 132 -18.87 -7.28 4.68
C ARG A 132 -18.38 -7.26 3.23
N ASP A 133 -19.02 -8.07 2.39
CA ASP A 133 -18.70 -8.15 0.96
C ASP A 133 -17.23 -8.49 0.66
N TYR A 134 -16.56 -9.22 1.57
CA TYR A 134 -15.16 -9.63 1.45
C TYR A 134 -14.79 -10.18 0.06
N GLN A 135 -15.64 -11.05 -0.51
CA GLN A 135 -15.42 -11.63 -1.83
C GLN A 135 -15.40 -10.57 -2.95
N THR A 136 -16.30 -9.59 -2.87
CA THR A 136 -16.37 -8.48 -3.82
C THR A 136 -15.17 -7.55 -3.65
N LYS A 137 -14.80 -7.23 -2.40
CA LYS A 137 -13.64 -6.38 -2.11
C LYS A 137 -12.32 -7.01 -2.57
N ILE A 138 -12.11 -8.31 -2.38
CA ILE A 138 -10.93 -9.00 -2.90
C ILE A 138 -10.89 -8.97 -4.42
N LYS A 139 -12.01 -9.26 -5.09
CA LYS A 139 -12.08 -9.20 -6.55
C LYS A 139 -11.75 -7.81 -7.04
N ASN A 140 -12.31 -6.78 -6.42
CA ASN A 140 -12.02 -5.38 -6.76
C ASN A 140 -10.55 -5.02 -6.51
N GLU A 141 -9.95 -5.46 -5.40
CA GLU A 141 -8.51 -5.20 -5.15
C GLU A 141 -7.63 -5.88 -6.20
N LEU A 142 -7.94 -7.12 -6.59
CA LEU A 142 -7.22 -7.83 -7.64
C LEU A 142 -7.41 -7.16 -9.00
N ILE A 143 -8.65 -6.80 -9.35
CA ILE A 143 -8.98 -6.13 -10.60
C ILE A 143 -8.28 -4.78 -10.68
N THR A 144 -8.38 -3.93 -9.66
CA THR A 144 -7.76 -2.60 -9.66
C THR A 144 -6.23 -2.70 -9.73
N LYS A 145 -5.61 -3.67 -9.05
CA LYS A 145 -4.16 -3.92 -9.16
C LYS A 145 -3.73 -4.50 -10.51
N SER A 146 -4.61 -5.20 -11.22
CA SER A 146 -4.30 -5.85 -12.50
C SER A 146 -4.70 -5.03 -13.73
N ILE A 147 -5.70 -4.15 -13.65
CA ILE A 147 -6.14 -3.29 -14.76
C ILE A 147 -5.00 -2.39 -15.22
N LEU A 148 -4.30 -1.78 -14.28
CA LEU A 148 -3.25 -0.82 -14.57
C LEU A 148 -2.05 -1.44 -15.33
N PRO A 149 -1.40 -2.51 -14.86
CA PRO A 149 -0.31 -3.14 -15.61
C PRO A 149 -0.78 -3.73 -16.94
N LEU A 150 -2.03 -4.21 -17.03
CA LEU A 150 -2.60 -4.72 -18.27
C LEU A 150 -2.82 -3.59 -19.29
N ALA A 151 -3.37 -2.45 -18.86
CA ALA A 151 -3.56 -1.27 -19.69
C ALA A 151 -2.22 -0.70 -20.18
N LEU A 152 -1.21 -0.63 -19.30
CA LEU A 152 0.15 -0.22 -19.67
C LEU A 152 0.80 -1.17 -20.69
N THR A 153 0.59 -2.48 -20.52
CA THR A 153 1.12 -3.50 -21.44
C THR A 153 0.43 -3.41 -22.81
N ALA A 154 -0.90 -3.28 -22.83
CA ALA A 154 -1.65 -3.10 -24.07
C ALA A 154 -1.26 -1.80 -24.79
N ALA A 155 -1.10 -0.70 -24.05
CA ALA A 155 -0.61 0.56 -24.59
C ALA A 155 0.80 0.43 -25.17
N LEU A 156 1.72 -0.27 -24.49
CA LEU A 156 3.07 -0.52 -24.98
C LEU A 156 3.07 -1.34 -26.28
N ILE A 157 2.27 -2.41 -26.35
CA ILE A 157 2.13 -3.23 -27.56
C ILE A 157 1.59 -2.39 -28.72
N PHE A 158 0.58 -1.55 -28.45
CA PHE A 158 0.01 -0.65 -29.45
C PHE A 158 1.04 0.37 -29.96
N ILE A 159 1.83 0.95 -29.05
CA ILE A 159 2.94 1.85 -29.38
C ILE A 159 3.99 1.16 -30.26
N ILE A 160 4.39 -0.08 -29.92
CA ILE A 160 5.36 -0.86 -30.70
C ILE A 160 4.81 -1.19 -32.09
N TYR A 161 3.53 -1.57 -32.18
CA TYR A 161 2.85 -1.84 -33.44
C TYR A 161 2.83 -0.61 -34.35
N LEU A 162 2.45 0.56 -33.82
CA LEU A 162 2.46 1.81 -34.58
C LEU A 162 3.87 2.22 -34.99
N PHE A 163 4.87 2.03 -34.13
CA PHE A 163 6.26 2.29 -34.47
C PHE A 163 6.77 1.37 -35.59
N TYR A 164 6.44 0.08 -35.55
CA TYR A 164 6.83 -0.87 -36.59
C TYR A 164 6.25 -0.48 -37.95
N ASN A 165 4.94 -0.20 -38.04
CA ASN A 165 4.28 0.12 -39.30
C ASN A 165 4.69 1.48 -39.88
N ASN A 166 4.94 2.48 -39.04
CA ASN A 166 5.27 3.83 -39.53
C ASN A 166 6.78 4.06 -39.71
N PHE A 167 7.62 3.35 -38.97
CA PHE A 167 9.08 3.61 -38.94
C PHE A 167 9.91 2.49 -39.58
N ALA A 168 9.49 1.22 -39.50
CA ALA A 168 10.23 0.10 -40.09
C ALA A 168 9.87 -0.15 -41.57
N SER A 169 8.68 0.28 -42.02
CA SER A 169 8.20 0.09 -43.39
C SER A 169 8.71 1.12 -44.42
N GLY A 170 9.71 1.95 -44.07
CA GLY A 170 10.51 2.70 -45.05
C GLY A 170 9.97 4.05 -45.53
N GLY A 171 9.09 4.71 -44.77
CA GLY A 171 8.71 6.11 -45.02
C GLY A 171 9.87 7.05 -44.72
N SER A 172 10.47 7.65 -45.75
CA SER A 172 11.76 8.37 -45.70
C SER A 172 11.70 9.79 -45.11
N ILE A 173 10.61 10.18 -44.44
CA ILE A 173 10.31 11.61 -44.16
C ILE A 173 9.99 11.87 -42.67
N TYR A 174 10.83 11.40 -41.75
CA TYR A 174 10.75 11.83 -40.35
C TYR A 174 11.98 12.66 -39.99
N SER A 175 11.77 13.97 -40.01
CA SER A 175 12.78 15.03 -39.88
C SER A 175 13.62 14.92 -38.59
N LYS A 176 14.80 15.57 -38.60
CA LYS A 176 15.66 15.78 -37.42
C LYS A 176 14.92 16.42 -36.21
N VAL A 177 13.71 16.94 -36.40
CA VAL A 177 12.87 17.58 -35.38
C VAL A 177 11.87 16.60 -34.74
N ILE A 178 11.37 15.61 -35.48
CA ILE A 178 10.38 14.65 -34.97
C ILE A 178 11.03 13.61 -34.05
N LEU A 179 12.24 13.15 -34.39
CA LEU A 179 12.98 12.16 -33.59
C LEU A 179 13.23 12.60 -32.13
N PRO A 180 13.73 13.82 -31.82
CA PRO A 180 13.86 14.27 -30.44
C PRO A 180 12.51 14.45 -29.74
N LEU A 181 11.46 14.89 -30.43
CA LEU A 181 10.11 14.98 -29.85
C LEU A 181 9.60 13.60 -29.42
N VAL A 182 9.74 12.58 -30.28
CA VAL A 182 9.43 11.18 -29.96
C VAL A 182 10.18 10.71 -28.71
N PHE A 183 11.48 10.99 -28.62
CA PHE A 183 12.29 10.60 -27.46
C PHE A 183 11.80 11.27 -26.15
N THR A 184 11.45 12.55 -26.19
CA THR A 184 10.92 13.25 -25.01
C THR A 184 9.58 12.67 -24.55
N LYS A 185 8.71 12.26 -25.49
CA LYS A 185 7.43 11.63 -25.15
C LYS A 185 7.61 10.23 -24.58
N ILE A 186 8.49 9.41 -25.15
CA ILE A 186 8.83 8.08 -24.59
C ILE A 186 9.38 8.22 -23.17
N THR A 187 10.30 9.16 -22.96
CA THR A 187 10.85 9.44 -21.63
C THR A 187 9.76 9.88 -20.65
N GLY A 188 8.85 10.76 -21.09
CA GLY A 188 7.69 11.20 -20.29
C GLY A 188 6.72 10.06 -19.94
N ILE A 189 6.47 9.14 -20.87
CA ILE A 189 5.66 7.93 -20.63
C ILE A 189 6.35 7.04 -19.59
N ILE A 190 7.64 6.75 -19.76
CA ILE A 190 8.42 5.92 -18.83
C ILE A 190 8.40 6.53 -17.42
N LEU A 191 8.65 7.83 -17.30
CA LEU A 191 8.63 8.52 -16.01
C LEU A 191 7.23 8.49 -15.38
N SER A 192 6.17 8.70 -16.16
CA SER A 192 4.79 8.65 -15.65
C SER A 192 4.41 7.24 -15.19
N VAL A 193 4.82 6.21 -15.93
CA VAL A 193 4.63 4.80 -15.54
C VAL A 193 5.39 4.46 -14.26
N LEU A 194 6.63 4.93 -14.12
CA LEU A 194 7.41 4.71 -12.89
C LEU A 194 6.75 5.39 -11.68
N LEU A 195 6.20 6.58 -11.84
CA LEU A 195 5.47 7.29 -10.78
C LEU A 195 4.18 6.57 -10.41
N ILE A 196 3.42 6.14 -11.41
CA ILE A 196 2.21 5.34 -11.21
C ILE A 196 2.55 4.03 -10.47
N LEU A 197 3.55 3.27 -10.91
CA LEU A 197 3.98 2.04 -10.22
C LEU A 197 4.39 2.30 -8.75
N HIS A 198 4.97 3.48 -8.48
CA HIS A 198 5.30 3.90 -7.12
C HIS A 198 4.05 4.22 -6.28
N GLU A 199 3.03 4.86 -6.85
CA GLU A 199 1.74 5.12 -6.19
C GLU A 199 1.01 3.82 -5.80
N PHE A 200 1.09 2.78 -6.63
CA PHE A 200 0.45 1.48 -6.39
C PHE A 200 1.27 0.53 -5.49
N GLU A 201 2.34 1.02 -4.84
CA GLU A 201 3.23 0.22 -3.98
C GLU A 201 3.85 -1.02 -4.69
N CYS A 202 3.93 -1.01 -6.03
CA CYS A 202 4.58 -2.05 -6.82
C CYS A 202 6.10 -1.82 -6.85
N HIS A 203 6.82 -2.39 -5.87
CA HIS A 203 8.25 -2.14 -5.70
C HIS A 203 9.13 -2.76 -6.82
N LEU A 204 9.62 -1.93 -7.75
CA LEU A 204 10.82 -2.17 -8.55
C LEU A 204 12.01 -1.39 -7.94
N SER A 205 13.24 -1.93 -8.00
CA SER A 205 14.44 -1.30 -7.41
C SER A 205 14.81 0.08 -8.00
N ILE A 206 14.20 0.45 -9.12
CA ILE A 206 14.47 1.68 -9.88
C ILE A 206 13.68 2.87 -9.32
N THR A 207 12.44 2.67 -8.85
CA THR A 207 11.59 3.75 -8.31
C THR A 207 12.14 4.34 -7.01
N ASP A 208 12.77 3.52 -6.16
CA ASP A 208 13.37 4.00 -4.90
C ASP A 208 14.59 4.89 -5.13
N LYS A 209 15.34 4.65 -6.22
CA LYS A 209 16.51 5.47 -6.58
C LYS A 209 16.13 6.84 -7.11
N LEU A 210 15.07 6.93 -7.92
CA LEU A 210 14.53 8.20 -8.43
C LEU A 210 14.05 9.13 -7.31
N CYS A 211 13.40 8.58 -6.28
CA CYS A 211 12.88 9.38 -5.17
C CYS A 211 13.91 9.81 -4.12
N HIS A 212 15.16 9.36 -4.23
CA HIS A 212 16.27 9.76 -3.37
C HIS A 212 17.32 10.63 -4.08
N LEU A 213 17.07 11.05 -5.33
CA LEU A 213 18.01 11.85 -6.13
C LEU A 213 18.19 13.29 -5.62
N ASN A 214 17.28 13.82 -4.80
CA ASN A 214 17.43 15.15 -4.21
C ASN A 214 16.90 15.17 -2.76
N LYS A 215 17.69 15.76 -1.83
CA LYS A 215 17.38 15.84 -0.39
C LYS A 215 16.10 16.65 -0.08
N ALA A 216 15.61 17.46 -1.04
CA ALA A 216 14.42 18.29 -0.90
C ALA A 216 13.12 17.65 -1.45
N THR A 217 13.19 16.53 -2.17
CA THR A 217 12.01 15.88 -2.77
C THR A 217 11.77 14.51 -2.14
N ASN A 218 11.06 14.48 -1.03
CA ASN A 218 10.40 13.25 -0.60
C ASN A 218 9.19 13.04 -1.53
N CYS A 219 9.36 12.24 -2.60
CA CYS A 219 8.25 11.84 -3.49
C CYS A 219 7.02 11.39 -2.71
N ASN A 220 7.26 10.69 -1.60
CA ASN A 220 6.21 10.13 -0.75
C ASN A 220 5.36 11.19 -0.04
N THR A 221 5.86 12.43 0.09
CA THR A 221 5.11 13.58 0.62
C THR A 221 4.33 14.24 -0.50
N VAL A 222 4.90 14.38 -1.70
CA VAL A 222 4.25 15.05 -2.85
C VAL A 222 3.21 14.17 -3.53
N LEU A 223 3.40 12.84 -3.59
CA LEU A 223 2.47 11.90 -4.23
C LEU A 223 1.32 11.45 -3.32
N ASN A 224 1.49 11.48 -2.00
CA ASN A 224 0.42 11.15 -1.04
C ASN A 224 -0.26 12.38 -0.44
N ASP A 225 0.10 13.60 -0.87
CA ASP A 225 -0.57 14.80 -0.40
C ASP A 225 -1.99 14.87 -0.98
N LYS A 226 -2.95 15.47 -0.27
CA LYS A 226 -4.30 15.68 -0.84
C LYS A 226 -4.24 16.52 -2.12
N ALA A 227 -3.22 17.36 -2.27
CA ALA A 227 -2.96 18.17 -3.46
C ALA A 227 -2.43 17.36 -4.68
N SER A 228 -2.05 16.09 -4.48
CA SER A 228 -1.51 15.23 -5.55
C SER A 228 -2.61 14.57 -6.40
N LYS A 229 -3.85 14.62 -5.92
CA LYS A 229 -5.03 13.99 -6.51
C LYS A 229 -5.94 15.08 -7.07
N VAL A 230 -6.04 15.17 -8.39
CA VAL A 230 -6.87 16.17 -9.08
C VAL A 230 -8.36 15.84 -8.93
N PHE A 231 -8.71 14.55 -8.83
CA PHE A 231 -10.09 14.07 -8.68
C PHE A 231 -10.27 12.98 -7.61
N GLY A 232 -9.39 12.88 -6.61
CA GLY A 232 -9.49 11.88 -5.51
C GLY A 232 -9.09 10.44 -5.88
N TRP A 233 -9.38 10.00 -7.11
CA TRP A 233 -8.93 8.72 -7.70
C TRP A 233 -7.96 8.89 -8.88
N PHE A 234 -7.81 10.13 -9.39
CA PHE A 234 -6.94 10.50 -10.51
C PHE A 234 -5.76 11.34 -10.00
N GLY A 235 -4.54 10.83 -10.10
CA GLY A 235 -3.29 11.47 -9.67
C GLY A 235 -2.65 12.33 -10.77
N TRP A 236 -1.69 13.19 -10.39
CA TRP A 236 -0.89 13.94 -11.39
C TRP A 236 -0.06 13.03 -12.30
N ALA A 237 0.33 11.84 -11.81
CA ALA A 237 1.03 10.85 -12.60
C ALA A 237 0.14 10.29 -13.73
N ASP A 238 -1.17 10.11 -13.47
CA ASP A 238 -2.16 9.70 -14.48
C ASP A 238 -2.36 10.80 -15.54
N VAL A 239 -2.43 12.06 -15.12
CA VAL A 239 -2.54 13.21 -16.04
C VAL A 239 -1.29 13.31 -16.93
N GLY A 240 -0.10 13.14 -16.36
CA GLY A 240 1.15 13.07 -17.10
C GLY A 240 1.14 11.93 -18.11
N PHE A 241 0.73 10.73 -17.70
CA PHE A 241 0.61 9.57 -18.57
C PHE A 241 -0.33 9.82 -19.75
N VAL A 242 -1.52 10.38 -19.50
CA VAL A 242 -2.50 10.74 -20.56
C VAL A 242 -1.92 11.78 -21.52
N TYR A 243 -1.26 12.83 -21.00
CA TYR A 243 -0.65 13.88 -21.83
C TYR A 243 0.47 13.33 -22.72
N PHE A 244 1.43 12.59 -22.15
CA PHE A 244 2.55 12.08 -22.92
C PHE A 244 2.12 10.99 -23.90
N THR A 245 1.20 10.12 -23.52
CA THR A 245 0.65 9.08 -24.40
C THR A 245 -0.21 9.69 -25.52
N GLY A 246 -1.12 10.61 -25.20
CA GLY A 246 -1.94 11.29 -26.19
C GLY A 246 -1.11 12.10 -27.20
N SER A 247 -0.13 12.86 -26.70
CA SER A 247 0.81 13.58 -27.58
C SER A 247 1.63 12.64 -28.45
N PHE A 248 2.03 11.48 -27.92
CA PHE A 248 2.80 10.48 -28.66
C PHE A 248 1.97 9.84 -29.77
N LEU A 249 0.71 9.49 -29.50
CA LEU A 249 -0.23 8.97 -30.49
C LEU A 249 -0.51 10.00 -31.59
N PHE A 250 -0.67 11.27 -31.24
CA PHE A 250 -0.82 12.35 -32.22
C PHE A 250 0.39 12.45 -33.15
N LEU A 251 1.61 12.37 -32.61
CA LEU A 251 2.83 12.38 -33.42
C LEU A 251 2.94 11.18 -34.36
N LEU A 252 2.39 10.02 -33.99
CA LEU A 252 2.37 8.82 -34.82
C LEU A 252 1.30 8.83 -35.91
N GLN A 253 0.27 9.67 -35.78
CA GLN A 253 -0.82 9.81 -36.76
C GLN A 253 -0.59 10.96 -37.76
N SER A 254 0.48 11.75 -37.60
CA SER A 254 0.75 12.87 -38.49
C SER A 254 0.87 12.36 -39.93
N PRO A 255 -0.03 12.79 -40.85
CA PRO A 255 -0.02 12.31 -42.22
C PRO A 255 1.31 12.63 -42.92
N GLU A 256 1.80 11.69 -43.72
CA GLU A 256 2.81 12.01 -44.72
C GLU A 256 2.20 13.00 -45.73
N GLY A 257 2.57 14.27 -45.62
CA GLY A 257 2.24 15.28 -46.62
C GLY A 257 0.99 16.11 -46.31
N GLU A 258 1.10 17.00 -45.33
CA GLU A 258 0.65 18.39 -45.50
C GLU A 258 1.42 19.20 -44.46
N GLY A 259 2.49 19.86 -44.92
CA GLY A 259 3.16 20.86 -44.10
C GLY A 259 2.13 21.90 -43.70
N LEU A 260 2.05 22.19 -42.40
CA LEU A 260 1.45 23.43 -41.91
C LEU A 260 2.16 24.59 -42.62
N SER A 261 1.54 25.09 -43.68
CA SER A 261 1.86 26.37 -44.28
C SER A 261 1.42 27.45 -43.29
N LEU A 262 2.34 27.84 -42.41
CA LEU A 262 2.38 29.17 -41.82
C LEU A 262 3.52 29.95 -42.49
#